data_AF-A0A2D3VH07-F1
#
_entry.id   AF-A0A2D3VH07-F1
#
_cell.length_a   1.000
_cell.length_b   1.000
_cell.length_c   1.000
_cell.angle_alpha   90.00
_cell.angle_beta   90.00
_cell.angle_gamma   90.00
#
_symmetry.space_group_name_H-M   'P 1'
#
loop_
_entity.id
_entity.type
_entity.pdbx_description
1 polymer ?
#
loop_
_entity_poly.entity_id
_entity_poly.type
_entity_poly.pdbx_seq_one_letter_code
_entity_poly.pdbx_strand_id
1 'polypeptide(L)'
;MLQSLYCNKTLALLCIHEQSRQTYGTRRLKNTLLQRYGIIVSRRRIKNIMLDLNLFVKMKRKFEVNTTDSNHDLPIAPNNSQ
;
A
#
# COMPACT_ATOMS: atom_id res chain seq x y z
N MET A 1 7.69 -19.73 -25.99
CA MET A 1 6.21 -19.77 -26.03
C MET A 1 5.48 -19.32 -24.76
N LEU A 2 6.13 -19.09 -23.61
CA LEU A 2 5.45 -18.64 -22.37
C LEU A 2 5.23 -17.11 -22.24
N GLN A 3 5.70 -16.32 -23.20
CA GLN A 3 5.67 -14.85 -23.13
C GLN A 3 4.30 -14.22 -23.45
N SER A 4 3.48 -14.83 -24.34
CA SER A 4 2.22 -14.18 -24.77
C SER A 4 1.18 -14.08 -23.65
N LEU A 5 1.06 -15.12 -22.82
CA LEU A 5 0.19 -15.12 -21.63
C LEU A 5 0.74 -14.24 -20.49
N TYR A 6 2.05 -13.95 -20.48
CA TYR A 6 2.67 -13.04 -19.52
C TYR A 6 2.24 -11.60 -19.82
N CYS A 7 2.24 -11.21 -21.10
CA CYS A 7 1.93 -9.86 -21.56
C CYS A 7 0.53 -9.39 -21.12
N ASN A 8 -0.51 -10.21 -21.31
CA ASN A 8 -1.87 -9.79 -20.96
C ASN A 8 -2.07 -9.62 -19.45
N LYS A 9 -1.42 -10.45 -18.63
CA LYS A 9 -1.56 -10.42 -17.17
C LYS A 9 -0.78 -9.26 -16.55
N THR A 10 0.40 -8.95 -17.08
CA THR A 10 1.22 -7.81 -16.62
C THR A 10 0.60 -6.48 -17.02
N LEU A 11 0.08 -6.36 -18.25
CA LEU A 11 -0.59 -5.14 -18.73
C LEU A 11 -1.84 -4.82 -17.90
N ALA A 12 -2.67 -5.82 -17.60
CA ALA A 12 -3.86 -5.62 -16.75
C ALA A 12 -3.48 -5.16 -15.34
N LEU A 13 -2.40 -5.72 -14.77
CA LEU A 13 -1.91 -5.32 -13.45
C LEU A 13 -1.41 -3.87 -13.44
N LEU A 14 -0.60 -3.47 -14.43
CA LEU A 14 -0.10 -2.11 -14.58
C LEU A 14 -1.24 -1.09 -14.74
N CYS A 15 -2.22 -1.40 -15.59
CA CYS A 15 -3.38 -0.55 -15.81
C CYS A 15 -4.16 -0.31 -14.50
N ILE A 16 -4.44 -1.37 -13.73
CA ILE A 16 -5.11 -1.25 -12.43
C ILE A 16 -4.23 -0.49 -11.43
N HIS A 17 -2.93 -0.75 -11.42
CA HIS A 17 -2.00 -0.11 -10.49
C HIS A 17 -1.99 1.41 -10.69
N GLU A 18 -1.89 1.88 -11.93
CA GLU A 18 -1.95 3.30 -12.28
C GLU A 18 -3.34 3.91 -12.03
N GLN A 19 -4.42 3.22 -12.41
CA GLN A 19 -5.80 3.66 -12.11
C GLN A 19 -6.06 3.81 -10.60
N SER A 20 -5.44 2.96 -9.78
CA SER A 20 -5.55 3.02 -8.32
C SER A 20 -4.65 4.08 -7.68
N ARG A 21 -3.91 4.88 -8.47
CA ARG A 21 -2.85 5.79 -8.01
C ARG A 21 -1.83 5.08 -7.12
N GLN A 22 -1.50 3.84 -7.47
CA GLN A 22 -0.53 3.00 -6.78
C GLN A 22 -0.91 2.69 -5.32
N THR A 23 -2.19 2.82 -4.94
CA THR A 23 -2.65 2.54 -3.57
C THR A 23 -2.98 1.07 -3.32
N TYR A 24 -3.16 0.28 -4.40
CA TYR A 24 -3.61 -1.10 -4.29
C TYR A 24 -2.43 -2.06 -4.20
N GLY A 25 -2.36 -2.78 -3.08
CA GLY A 25 -1.46 -3.92 -2.91
C GLY A 25 -2.03 -5.23 -3.46
N THR A 26 -1.25 -6.31 -3.32
CA THR A 26 -1.53 -7.65 -3.89
C THR A 26 -2.93 -8.21 -3.62
N ARG A 27 -3.53 -7.92 -2.46
CA ARG A 27 -4.91 -8.36 -2.12
C ARG A 27 -5.95 -7.65 -2.98
N ARG A 28 -5.90 -6.32 -3.08
CA ARG A 28 -6.86 -5.53 -3.85
C ARG A 28 -6.70 -5.80 -5.34
N LEU A 29 -5.46 -5.85 -5.83
CA LEU A 29 -5.15 -6.20 -7.22
C LEU A 29 -5.75 -7.54 -7.63
N LYS A 30 -5.67 -8.58 -6.79
CA LYS A 30 -6.29 -9.89 -7.08
C LYS A 30 -7.80 -9.77 -7.31
N ASN A 31 -8.49 -9.06 -6.43
CA ASN A 31 -9.95 -8.89 -6.53
C ASN A 31 -10.33 -8.07 -7.77
N THR A 32 -9.59 -7.00 -8.05
CA THR A 32 -9.87 -6.15 -9.21
C THR A 32 -9.56 -6.86 -10.54
N LEU A 33 -8.50 -7.67 -10.60
CA LEU A 33 -8.18 -8.50 -11.77
C LEU A 33 -9.29 -9.51 -12.05
N LEU A 34 -9.83 -10.13 -11.00
CA LEU A 34 -10.95 -11.06 -11.13
C LEU A 34 -12.23 -10.34 -11.58
N GLN A 35 -12.57 -9.21 -10.97
CA GLN A 35 -13.83 -8.50 -11.23
C GLN A 35 -13.86 -7.78 -12.58
N ARG A 36 -12.76 -7.14 -13.00
CA ARG A 36 -12.73 -6.34 -14.24
C ARG A 36 -12.32 -7.14 -15.47
N TYR A 37 -11.42 -8.10 -15.30
CA TYR A 37 -10.79 -8.80 -16.42
C TYR A 37 -11.04 -10.31 -16.40
N GLY A 38 -11.71 -10.85 -15.36
CA GLY A 38 -11.93 -12.28 -15.21
C GLY A 38 -10.64 -13.10 -14.97
N ILE A 39 -9.53 -12.44 -14.67
CA ILE A 39 -8.22 -13.11 -14.61
C ILE A 39 -8.00 -13.67 -13.19
N ILE A 40 -7.92 -15.00 -13.11
CA ILE A 40 -7.58 -15.70 -11.87
C ILE A 40 -6.06 -15.80 -11.74
N VAL A 41 -5.50 -15.08 -10.77
CA VAL A 41 -4.06 -15.08 -10.49
C VAL A 41 -3.80 -15.28 -8.99
N SER A 42 -2.78 -16.06 -8.65
CA SER A 42 -2.36 -16.23 -7.26
C SER A 42 -1.69 -14.95 -6.72
N ARG A 43 -1.82 -14.70 -5.41
CA ARG A 43 -1.17 -13.53 -4.77
C ARG A 43 0.35 -13.56 -4.93
N ARG A 44 0.95 -14.76 -4.90
CA ARG A 44 2.41 -14.94 -5.08
C ARG A 44 2.85 -14.53 -6.49
N ARG A 45 2.07 -14.89 -7.50
CA ARG A 45 2.34 -14.49 -8.89
C ARG A 45 2.22 -12.98 -9.09
N ILE A 46 1.20 -12.35 -8.52
CA ILE A 46 1.04 -10.88 -8.52
C ILE A 46 2.24 -10.22 -7.83
N LYS A 47 2.67 -10.73 -6.67
CA LYS A 47 3.85 -10.23 -5.96
C LYS A 47 5.11 -10.31 -6.84
N ASN A 48 5.37 -11.46 -7.46
CA ASN A 48 6.53 -11.62 -8.34
C ASN A 48 6.48 -10.66 -9.52
N ILE A 49 5.33 -10.52 -10.18
CA ILE A 49 5.16 -9.54 -11.26
C ILE A 49 5.42 -8.11 -10.78
N MET A 50 4.91 -7.73 -9.60
CA MET A 50 5.20 -6.41 -9.03
C MET A 50 6.70 -6.21 -8.75
N LEU A 51 7.39 -7.25 -8.27
CA LEU A 51 8.83 -7.20 -8.03
C LEU A 51 9.63 -7.11 -9.34
N ASP A 52 9.30 -7.95 -10.32
CA ASP A 52 9.94 -7.97 -11.66
C ASP A 52 9.79 -6.63 -12.38
N LEU A 53 8.70 -5.90 -12.12
CA LEU A 53 8.38 -4.59 -12.71
C LEU A 53 8.73 -3.41 -11.79
N ASN A 54 9.38 -3.65 -10.65
CA ASN A 54 9.72 -2.63 -9.64
C ASN A 54 8.52 -1.75 -9.22
N LEU A 55 7.32 -2.33 -9.13
CA LEU A 55 6.09 -1.64 -8.72
C LEU A 55 5.94 -1.66 -7.20
N PHE A 56 5.76 -0.48 -6.61
CA PHE A 56 5.57 -0.31 -5.17
C PHE A 56 4.25 0.36 -4.86
N VAL A 57 3.67 0.00 -3.71
CA VAL A 57 2.44 0.63 -3.22
C VAL A 57 2.80 1.97 -2.57
N LYS A 58 2.16 3.05 -3.00
CA LYS A 58 2.25 4.36 -2.33
C LYS A 58 1.62 4.26 -0.94
N MET A 59 2.47 4.34 0.08
CA MET A 59 2.03 4.52 1.47
C MET A 59 1.74 5.99 1.72
N LYS A 60 0.62 6.31 2.38
CA LYS A 60 0.38 7.67 2.87
C LYS A 60 1.51 8.04 3.83
N ARG A 61 2.17 9.18 3.59
CA ARG A 61 3.16 9.73 4.52
C ARG A 61 2.52 9.85 5.91
N LYS A 62 3.21 9.38 6.95
CA LYS A 62 2.77 9.64 8.33
C LYS A 62 2.68 11.15 8.53
N PHE A 63 1.55 11.61 9.05
CA PHE A 63 1.40 13.00 9.43
C PHE A 63 2.09 13.14 10.79
N GLU A 64 3.34 13.60 10.79
CA GLU A 64 4.05 13.99 12.00
C GLU A 64 3.60 15.40 12.36
N VAL A 65 2.67 15.50 13.31
CA VAL A 65 2.47 16.74 14.07
C VAL A 65 3.31 16.58 15.32
N ASN A 66 4.29 17.45 15.51
CA ASN A 66 4.90 17.68 16.81
C ASN A 66 3.88 18.42 17.68
N THR A 67 2.88 17.70 18.18
CA THR A 67 2.06 18.21 19.26
C THR A 67 2.87 18.00 20.54
N THR A 68 3.05 19.07 21.32
CA THR A 68 3.91 19.19 22.51
C THR A 68 5.42 19.33 22.23
N ASP A 69 5.87 20.57 22.01
CA ASP A 69 7.06 21.07 22.71
C ASP A 69 6.62 21.65 24.06
N SER A 70 5.99 20.82 24.89
CA SER A 70 5.61 21.22 26.25
C SER A 70 6.85 21.32 27.13
N ASN A 71 7.75 22.25 26.83
CA ASN A 71 8.73 22.76 27.76
C ASN A 71 8.05 23.82 28.62
N HIS A 72 7.09 23.38 29.42
CA HIS A 72 6.42 24.22 30.40
C HIS A 72 6.82 23.74 31.79
N ASP A 73 7.64 24.52 32.47
CA ASP A 73 7.97 24.38 33.91
C ASP A 73 6.78 24.79 34.79
N LEU A 74 5.59 24.26 34.52
CA LEU A 74 4.44 24.51 35.38
C LEU A 74 4.65 23.77 36.70
N PRO A 75 4.62 24.46 37.86
CA PRO A 75 4.85 23.82 39.14
C PRO A 75 3.75 22.80 39.42
N ILE A 76 4.16 21.56 39.69
CA ILE A 76 3.29 20.50 40.18
C ILE A 76 2.78 20.97 41.55
N ALA A 77 1.45 21.01 41.72
CA ALA A 77 0.84 21.37 42.99
C ALA A 77 1.35 20.43 44.10
N PRO A 78 1.67 20.94 45.30
CA PRO A 78 2.19 20.11 46.38
C PRO A 78 1.15 19.06 46.79
N ASN A 79 1.63 17.83 46.99
CA ASN A 79 0.82 16.71 47.47
C ASN A 79 0.37 16.99 48.92
N ASN A 80 -0.90 17.34 49.12
CA ASN A 80 -1.48 17.60 50.44
C ASN A 80 -1.98 16.32 51.13
N SER A 81 -1.19 15.24 51.09
CA SER A 81 -1.51 14.03 51.87
C SER A 81 -0.56 13.96 53.06
N GLN A 82 -1.15 14.04 54.25
CA GLN A 82 -0.51 13.90 55.56
C GLN A 82 0.17 12.54 55.76
#